data_AF-A0A954D717-F1
#
_entry.id   AF-A0A954D717-F1
#
_cell.length_a   1.000
_cell.length_b   1.000
_cell.length_c   1.000
_cell.angle_alpha   90.00
_cell.angle_beta   90.00
_cell.angle_gamma   90.00
#
_symmetry.space_group_name_H-M   'P 1'
#
loop_
_entity.id
_entity.type
_entity.pdbx_description
1 polymer ?
#
loop_
_entity_poly.entity_id
_entity_poly.type
_entity_poly.pdbx_seq_one_letter_code
_entity_poly.pdbx_strand_id
1 'polypeptide(L)'
;MRLRGYSARTRKVYLSWMIRFWEFHARRPPAELGAKEVTEFLGDLVTRRNVSASTQNQALAAILCLYRFVLELEPPWCEDLVRAKRRPRIPVVLSRSEAGEVLAQ
;
A
#
# COMPACT_ATOMS: atom_id res chain seq x y z
N MET A 1 7.46 16.06 7.29
CA MET A 1 7.83 15.21 6.13
C MET A 1 7.76 16.01 4.82
N ARG A 2 8.91 16.37 4.24
CA ARG A 2 9.00 17.01 2.91
C ARG A 2 9.40 15.94 1.89
N LEU A 3 8.44 15.17 1.39
CA LEU A 3 8.65 14.35 0.19
C LEU A 3 8.78 15.29 -1.01
N ARG A 4 10.01 15.63 -1.40
CA ARG A 4 10.29 16.52 -2.54
C ARG A 4 9.68 15.90 -3.81
N GLY A 5 8.91 16.68 -4.57
CA GLY A 5 8.30 16.26 -5.84
C GLY A 5 6.87 15.70 -5.77
N TYR A 6 6.31 15.42 -4.59
CA TYR A 6 4.92 14.93 -4.49
C TYR A 6 3.91 16.07 -4.27
N SER A 7 2.79 15.99 -4.99
CA SER A 7 1.65 16.90 -4.80
C SER A 7 1.14 16.88 -3.34
N ALA A 8 0.51 17.96 -2.89
CA ALA A 8 -0.08 18.02 -1.56
C ALA A 8 -1.13 16.90 -1.34
N ARG A 9 -1.89 16.57 -2.39
CA ARG A 9 -2.87 15.47 -2.38
C ARG A 9 -2.18 14.13 -2.15
N THR A 10 -1.11 13.83 -2.89
CA THR A 10 -0.39 12.56 -2.76
C THR A 10 0.24 12.42 -1.38
N ARG A 11 0.83 13.50 -0.85
CA ARG A 11 1.38 13.51 0.51
C ARG A 11 0.31 13.20 1.56
N LYS A 12 -0.89 13.78 1.45
CA LYS A 12 -2.01 13.51 2.37
C LYS A 12 -2.42 12.03 2.34
N VAL A 13 -2.54 11.45 1.14
CA VAL A 13 -2.88 10.03 0.97
C VAL A 13 -1.79 9.14 1.57
N TYR A 14 -0.51 9.46 1.33
CA TYR A 14 0.60 8.65 1.83
C TYR A 14 0.68 8.70 3.36
N LEU A 15 0.53 9.89 3.95
CA LEU A 15 0.46 10.05 5.41
C LEU A 15 -0.70 9.26 6.01
N SER A 16 -1.88 9.28 5.37
CA SER A 16 -3.03 8.49 5.81
C SER A 16 -2.71 7.00 5.83
N TRP A 17 -2.05 6.46 4.79
CA TRP A 17 -1.64 5.05 4.78
C TRP A 17 -0.58 4.72 5.81
N MET A 18 0.40 5.60 6.02
CA MET A 18 1.44 5.42 7.04
C MET A 18 0.84 5.37 8.45
N ILE A 19 -0.11 6.27 8.75
CA ILE A 19 -0.82 6.29 10.03
C ILE A 19 -1.62 5.00 10.21
N ARG A 20 -2.39 4.58 9.19
CA ARG A 20 -3.18 3.34 9.27
C ARG A 20 -2.31 2.09 9.46
N PHE A 21 -1.15 2.04 8.81
CA PHE A 21 -0.18 0.96 8.98
C PHE A 21 0.38 0.94 10.41
N TRP A 22 0.76 2.10 10.93
CA TRP A 22 1.26 2.24 12.30
C TRP A 22 0.20 1.88 13.35
N GLU A 23 -1.05 2.30 13.16
CA GLU A 23 -2.17 1.96 14.03
C GLU A 23 -2.53 0.48 13.98
N PHE A 24 -2.52 -0.13 12.79
CA PHE A 24 -2.78 -1.56 12.62
C PHE A 24 -1.79 -2.42 13.41
N HIS A 25 -0.51 -2.01 13.46
CA HIS A 25 0.54 -2.69 14.21
C HIS A 25 0.68 -2.21 15.65
N ALA A 26 -0.42 -1.78 16.27
CA ALA A 26 -0.46 -1.33 17.66
C ALA A 26 0.58 -0.26 18.01
N ARG A 27 0.88 0.62 17.06
CA ARG A 27 1.86 1.71 17.17
C ARG A 27 3.31 1.25 17.38
N ARG A 28 3.63 0.00 17.05
CA ARG A 28 5.01 -0.48 17.02
C ARG A 28 5.86 0.36 16.06
N PRO A 29 7.15 0.62 16.37
CA PRO A 29 8.02 1.39 15.50
C PRO A 29 8.12 0.75 14.10
N PRO A 30 7.83 1.47 13.00
CA PRO A 30 7.90 0.90 11.65
C PRO A 30 9.28 0.33 11.27
N ALA A 31 10.36 0.80 11.90
CA ALA A 31 11.71 0.26 11.71
C ALA A 31 11.85 -1.21 12.17
N GLU A 32 10.98 -1.68 13.06
CA GLU A 32 10.96 -3.07 13.55
C GLU A 32 9.98 -3.97 12.76
N LEU A 33 9.19 -3.38 11.87
CA LEU A 33 8.20 -4.10 11.07
C LEU A 33 8.83 -4.49 9.74
N GLY A 34 8.68 -5.74 9.34
CA GLY A 34 9.27 -6.30 8.14
C GLY A 34 8.24 -6.67 7.08
N ALA A 35 8.68 -7.49 6.12
CA ALA A 35 7.84 -7.97 5.01
C ALA A 35 6.52 -8.63 5.48
N LYS A 36 6.59 -9.35 6.61
CA LYS A 36 5.45 -10.06 7.18
C LYS A 36 4.37 -9.08 7.60
N GLU A 37 4.73 -8.06 8.37
CA GLU A 37 3.82 -7.03 8.88
C GLU A 37 3.21 -6.20 7.74
N VAL A 38 3.99 -5.92 6.70
CA VAL A 38 3.49 -5.26 5.48
C VAL A 38 2.46 -6.16 4.78
N THR A 39 2.76 -7.45 4.64
CA THR A 39 1.85 -8.41 3.99
C THR A 39 0.56 -8.61 4.77
N GLU A 40 0.63 -8.72 6.10
CA GLU A 40 -0.52 -8.82 6.99
C GLU A 40 -1.44 -7.59 6.85
N PHE A 41 -0.87 -6.38 6.89
CA PHE A 41 -1.64 -5.16 6.72
C PHE A 41 -2.32 -5.10 5.35
N LEU A 42 -1.59 -5.41 4.26
CA LEU A 42 -2.15 -5.40 2.91
C LEU A 42 -3.21 -6.49 2.71
N GLY A 43 -3.08 -7.62 3.39
CA GLY A 43 -4.08 -8.69 3.43
C GLY A 43 -5.35 -8.28 4.17
N ASP A 44 -5.21 -7.57 5.30
CA ASP A 44 -6.35 -7.03 6.06
C ASP A 44 -7.18 -6.04 5.24
N LEU A 45 -6.51 -5.19 4.44
CA LEU A 45 -7.21 -4.25 3.56
C LEU A 45 -8.09 -4.96 2.52
N VAL A 46 -7.67 -6.10 2.00
CA VAL A 46 -8.47 -6.86 1.04
C VAL A 46 -9.59 -7.62 1.76
N THR A 47 -9.25 -8.34 2.82
CA THR A 47 -10.17 -9.27 3.49
C THR A 47 -11.22 -8.58 4.34
N ARG A 48 -10.85 -7.54 5.11
CA ARG A 48 -11.77 -6.84 6.02
C ARG A 48 -12.31 -5.54 5.49
N ARG A 49 -11.56 -4.86 4.63
CA ARG A 49 -11.92 -3.53 4.10
C ARG A 49 -12.37 -3.56 2.64
N ASN A 50 -12.33 -4.74 1.99
CA ASN A 50 -12.71 -4.95 0.60
C ASN A 50 -12.17 -3.88 -0.37
N VAL A 51 -10.92 -3.47 -0.18
CA VAL A 51 -10.35 -2.38 -0.99
C VAL A 51 -9.95 -2.88 -2.37
N SER A 52 -10.10 -2.01 -3.38
CA SER A 52 -9.63 -2.31 -4.74
C SER A 52 -8.12 -2.56 -4.80
N ALA A 53 -7.67 -3.29 -5.82
CA ALA A 53 -6.25 -3.49 -6.10
C ALA A 53 -5.48 -2.16 -6.29
N SER A 54 -6.12 -1.12 -6.85
CA SER A 54 -5.52 0.21 -6.98
C SER A 54 -5.31 0.87 -5.61
N THR A 55 -6.26 0.69 -4.70
CA THR A 55 -6.18 1.19 -3.32
C THR A 55 -5.08 0.47 -2.53
N GLN A 56 -5.00 -0.86 -2.64
CA GLN A 56 -3.92 -1.66 -2.03
C GLN A 56 -2.55 -1.22 -2.57
N ASN A 57 -2.45 -0.95 -3.88
CA ASN A 57 -1.23 -0.47 -4.51
C ASN A 57 -0.78 0.91 -3.99
N GLN A 58 -1.72 1.80 -3.66
CA GLN A 58 -1.41 3.09 -3.04
C GLN A 58 -0.91 2.90 -1.60
N ALA A 59 -1.51 1.98 -0.85
CA ALA A 59 -1.06 1.63 0.50
C ALA A 59 0.38 1.07 0.48
N LEU A 60 0.65 0.08 -0.38
CA LEU A 60 2.00 -0.47 -0.55
C LEU A 60 3.01 0.60 -0.97
N ALA A 61 2.66 1.47 -1.92
CA ALA A 61 3.56 2.55 -2.35
C ALA A 61 3.87 3.55 -1.23
N ALA A 62 2.89 3.88 -0.39
CA ALA A 62 3.09 4.73 0.77
C ALA A 62 3.99 4.07 1.82
N ILE A 63 3.83 2.77 2.06
CA ILE A 63 4.68 2.01 3.00
C ILE A 63 6.11 1.95 2.47
N LEU A 64 6.33 1.59 1.20
CA LEU A 64 7.68 1.59 0.63
C LEU A 64 8.32 2.98 0.66
N CYS A 65 7.53 4.03 0.49
CA CYS A 65 7.98 5.41 0.64
C CYS A 65 8.38 5.75 2.08
N LEU A 66 7.68 5.23 3.09
CA LEU A 66 8.05 5.34 4.50
C LEU A 66 9.45 4.76 4.75
N TYR A 67 9.69 3.52 4.35
CA TYR A 67 11.00 2.89 4.55
C TYR A 67 12.11 3.66 3.83
N ARG A 68 11.95 3.94 2.54
CA ARG A 68 13.02 4.54 1.73
C ARG A 68 13.32 6.01 2.05
N PHE A 69 12.30 6.82 2.30
CA PHE A 69 12.46 8.28 2.34
C PHE A 69 12.22 8.90 3.71
N VAL A 70 11.64 8.17 4.66
CA VAL A 70 11.40 8.67 6.02
C VAL A 70 12.30 7.98 7.02
N LEU A 71 12.41 6.66 6.93
CA LEU A 71 13.30 5.88 7.79
C LEU A 71 14.71 5.77 7.20
N GLU A 72 14.87 6.08 5.91
CA GLU A 72 16.13 5.91 5.18
C GLU A 72 16.67 4.47 5.29
N LEU A 73 15.74 3.50 5.27
CA LEU A 73 16.00 2.07 5.32
C LEU A 73 15.65 1.42 3.97
N GLU A 74 16.56 0.58 3.47
CA GLU A 74 16.33 -0.27 2.31
C GLU A 74 16.49 -1.75 2.68
N PRO A 75 15.56 -2.29 3.49
CA PRO A 75 15.65 -3.70 3.86
C PRO A 75 15.44 -4.58 2.62
N PRO A 76 16.10 -5.75 2.51
CA PRO A 76 16.09 -6.58 1.30
C PRO A 76 14.67 -6.90 0.79
N TRP A 77 13.74 -7.12 1.70
CA TRP A 77 12.35 -7.44 1.36
C TRP A 77 11.58 -6.29 0.69
N CYS A 78 12.03 -5.04 0.80
CA CYS A 78 11.42 -3.91 0.10
C CYS A 78 11.55 -4.06 -1.42
N GLU A 79 12.67 -4.60 -1.90
CA GLU A 79 12.87 -4.88 -3.33
C GLU A 79 12.01 -6.05 -3.80
N ASP A 80 11.91 -7.11 -3.00
CA ASP A 80 11.11 -8.28 -3.30
C ASP A 80 9.62 -7.93 -3.45
N LEU A 81 9.08 -7.06 -2.58
CA LEU A 81 7.70 -6.59 -2.68
C LEU A 81 7.46 -5.74 -3.94
N VAL A 82 8.42 -4.89 -4.32
CA VAL A 82 8.35 -4.13 -5.58
C VAL A 82 8.42 -5.06 -6.78
N ARG A 83 9.27 -6.08 -6.74
CA ARG A 83 9.40 -7.08 -7.81
C ARG A 83 8.17 -7.96 -7.92
N ALA A 84 7.56 -8.35 -6.79
CA ALA A 84 6.30 -9.08 -6.76
C ALA A 84 5.18 -8.28 -7.46
N LYS A 85 5.10 -6.97 -7.20
CA LYS A 85 4.19 -6.06 -7.93
C LYS A 85 4.50 -5.95 -9.44
N ARG A 86 5.77 -6.12 -9.84
CA ARG A 86 6.22 -6.09 -11.25
C ARG A 86 6.06 -7.42 -12.00
N ARG A 87 5.68 -8.52 -11.33
CA ARG A 87 5.35 -9.79 -12.02
C ARG A 87 4.22 -9.56 -13.03
N PRO A 88 4.22 -10.27 -14.18
CA PRO A 88 3.59 -9.80 -15.41
C PRO A 88 2.10 -9.53 -15.21
N ARG A 89 1.65 -8.37 -15.71
CA ARG A 89 0.23 -8.01 -15.81
C ARG A 89 -0.45 -9.09 -16.65
N ILE A 90 -1.08 -10.06 -15.99
CA ILE A 90 -2.27 -10.66 -16.57
C ILE A 90 -3.35 -9.61 -16.32
N PRO A 91 -3.88 -8.96 -17.36
CA PRO A 91 -4.96 -8.01 -17.18
C PRO A 91 -6.17 -8.81 -16.69
N VAL A 92 -6.41 -8.79 -15.38
CA VAL A 92 -7.71 -9.14 -14.83
C VAL A 92 -8.62 -7.96 -15.20
N VAL A 93 -9.17 -8.04 -16.40
CA VAL A 93 -10.41 -7.35 -16.73
C VAL A 93 -11.39 -7.69 -15.62
N LEU A 94 -12.01 -6.64 -15.05
CA LEU A 94 -13.18 -6.77 -14.20
C LEU A 94 -14.08 -7.84 -14.81
N SER A 95 -14.47 -8.84 -14.02
CA SER A 95 -15.50 -9.77 -14.46
C SER A 95 -16.73 -8.91 -14.81
N ARG A 96 -17.41 -9.21 -15.93
CA ARG A 96 -18.51 -8.38 -16.47
C ARG A 96 -19.60 -8.09 -15.43
N SER A 97 -19.71 -8.94 -14.40
CA SER A 97 -20.65 -8.80 -13.30
C SER A 97 -20.33 -7.63 -12.35
N GLU A 98 -19.05 -7.31 -12.08
CA GLU A 98 -18.68 -6.24 -11.14
C GLU A 98 -18.74 -4.84 -11.78
N ALA A 99 -18.67 -4.74 -13.12
CA ALA A 99 -18.82 -3.47 -13.83
C ALA A 99 -20.28 -3.01 -13.97
N GLY A 100 -21.25 -3.92 -13.81
CA GLY A 100 -22.68 -3.61 -13.94
C GLY A 100 -23.25 -2.81 -12.77
N GLU A 101 -22.76 -3.05 -11.55
CA GLU A 101 -23.29 -2.38 -10.35
C GLU A 101 -22.84 -0.91 -10.22
N VAL A 102 -21.69 -0.56 -10.79
CA VAL A 102 -21.14 0.81 -10.72
C VAL A 102 -21.82 1.77 -11.69
N LEU A 103 -22.49 1.28 -12.74
CA LEU A 103 -23.22 2.09 -13.73
C LEU A 103 -24.73 2.15 -13.49
N ALA A 104 -25.22 1.53 -12.41
CA ALA A 104 -26.64 1.51 -12.05
C ALA A 104 -27.02 2.53 -10.94
N GLN A 105 -26.16 3.53 -10.68
CA GLN A 105 -26.48 4.70 -9.85
C GLN A 105 -26.47 5.99 -10.68
#